data_AF-A0A2H0RVQ4-F1
#
_entry.id   AF-A0A2H0RVQ4-F1
#
_cell.length_a   1.000
_cell.length_b   1.000
_cell.length_c   1.000
_cell.angle_alpha   90.00
_cell.angle_beta   90.00
_cell.angle_gamma   90.00
#
_symmetry.space_group_name_H-M   'P 1'
#
loop_
_entity.id
_entity.type
_entity.pdbx_description
1 polymer ?
#
loop_
_entity_poly.entity_id
_entity_poly.type
_entity_poly.pdbx_seq_one_letter_code
_entity_poly.pdbx_strand_id
1 'polypeptide(L)'
;MAEIPQNLIRAIVKAGITADPSCAQFREVAERVEEIIRQQAREAHRATGKSEAILYGLLIAEVGETTVSFLYQNAEPDRILGSIEVFSFAIRRRASEIITEFNRQKHGSADAPLPPVHERRPIKGTKGRKKF
;
A
#
# COMPACT_ATOMS: atom_id res chain seq x y z
N MET A 1 13.63 -20.46 5.61
CA MET A 1 13.17 -19.47 4.62
C MET A 1 11.66 -19.59 4.57
N ALA A 2 10.92 -18.49 4.73
CA ALA A 2 9.47 -18.53 4.61
C ALA A 2 9.10 -18.77 3.15
N GLU A 3 8.15 -19.65 2.89
CA GLU A 3 7.69 -19.94 1.53
C GLU A 3 6.75 -18.82 1.08
N ILE A 4 7.00 -18.25 -0.11
CA ILE A 4 6.15 -17.19 -0.67
C ILE A 4 4.78 -17.79 -1.02
N PRO A 5 3.67 -17.19 -0.57
CA PRO A 5 2.34 -17.70 -0.87
C PRO A 5 2.07 -17.83 -2.38
N GLN A 6 1.57 -18.97 -2.85
CA GLN A 6 1.31 -19.21 -4.28
C GLN A 6 0.34 -18.19 -4.89
N ASN A 7 -0.63 -17.69 -4.13
CA ASN A 7 -1.56 -16.67 -4.59
C ASN A 7 -0.86 -15.33 -4.88
N LEU A 8 0.16 -14.96 -4.09
CA LEU A 8 0.97 -13.78 -4.31
C LEU A 8 1.84 -13.93 -5.57
N ILE A 9 2.46 -15.10 -5.76
CA ILE A 9 3.22 -15.40 -6.99
C ILE A 9 2.33 -15.21 -8.22
N ARG A 10 1.12 -15.79 -8.21
CA ARG A 10 0.16 -15.64 -9.31
C ARG A 10 -0.25 -14.18 -9.55
N ALA A 11 -0.49 -13.41 -8.49
CA ALA A 11 -0.82 -12.00 -8.60
C ALA A 11 0.31 -11.19 -9.24
N ILE A 12 1.56 -11.40 -8.79
CA ILE A 12 2.75 -10.74 -9.33
C ILE A 12 2.98 -11.10 -10.81
N VAL A 13 2.78 -12.37 -11.18
CA VAL A 13 2.89 -12.81 -12.58
C VAL A 13 1.77 -12.20 -13.43
N LYS A 14 0.53 -12.17 -12.92
CA LYS A 14 -0.62 -11.53 -13.60
C LYS A 14 -0.39 -10.03 -13.79
N ALA A 15 0.26 -9.38 -12.83
CA ALA A 15 0.68 -8.00 -12.92
C ALA A 15 1.70 -7.74 -14.04
N GLY A 16 2.27 -8.77 -14.66
CA GLY A 16 3.19 -8.63 -15.81
C GLY A 16 4.65 -8.95 -15.48
N ILE A 17 4.97 -9.33 -14.25
CA ILE A 17 6.32 -9.78 -13.87
C ILE A 17 6.50 -11.25 -14.29
N THR A 18 7.09 -11.48 -15.45
CA THR A 18 7.28 -12.83 -16.01
C THR A 18 8.61 -13.50 -15.63
N ALA A 19 9.23 -13.10 -14.51
CA ALA A 19 10.45 -13.75 -14.03
C ALA A 19 10.14 -15.13 -13.41
N ASP A 20 11.13 -16.03 -13.45
CA ASP A 20 11.04 -17.32 -12.77
C ASP A 20 10.85 -17.10 -11.27
N PRO A 21 9.78 -17.63 -10.63
CA PRO A 21 9.55 -17.48 -9.20
C PRO A 21 10.68 -18.01 -8.31
N SER A 22 11.52 -18.89 -8.84
CA SER A 22 12.70 -19.42 -8.16
C SER A 22 13.89 -18.46 -8.16
N CYS A 23 13.89 -17.39 -8.97
CA CYS A 23 15.03 -16.47 -9.00
C CYS A 23 15.06 -15.56 -7.75
N ALA A 24 16.27 -15.18 -7.32
CA ALA A 24 16.44 -14.39 -6.09
C ALA A 24 15.72 -13.05 -6.16
N GLN A 25 15.74 -12.41 -7.33
CA GLN A 25 15.12 -11.10 -7.57
C GLN A 25 13.59 -11.17 -7.46
N PHE A 26 12.97 -12.21 -8.02
CA PHE A 26 11.52 -12.42 -7.87
C PHE A 26 11.16 -12.62 -6.41
N ARG A 27 11.95 -13.42 -5.69
CA ARG A 27 11.72 -13.64 -4.26
C ARG A 27 11.81 -12.36 -3.45
N GLU A 28 12.82 -11.52 -3.69
CA GLU A 28 12.94 -10.23 -3.02
C GLU A 28 11.73 -9.33 -3.29
N VAL A 29 11.29 -9.22 -4.55
CA VAL A 29 10.09 -8.46 -4.91
C VAL A 29 8.87 -9.01 -4.20
N ALA A 30 8.67 -10.33 -4.22
CA ALA A 30 7.51 -10.95 -3.61
C ALA A 30 7.50 -10.75 -2.09
N GLU A 31 8.65 -10.88 -1.42
CA GLU A 31 8.79 -10.61 0.01
C GLU A 31 8.46 -9.15 0.36
N ARG A 32 8.95 -8.18 -0.43
CA ARG A 32 8.62 -6.76 -0.20
C ARG A 32 7.16 -6.43 -0.47
N VAL A 33 6.58 -6.99 -1.54
CA VAL A 33 5.15 -6.82 -1.83
C VAL A 33 4.33 -7.45 -0.71
N GLU A 34 4.68 -8.65 -0.24
CA GLU A 34 4.01 -9.30 0.90
C GLU A 34 4.08 -8.45 2.16
N GLU A 35 5.24 -7.88 2.49
CA GLU A 35 5.42 -7.01 3.65
C GLU A 35 4.48 -5.81 3.60
N ILE A 36 4.41 -5.13 2.44
CA ILE A 36 3.50 -4.01 2.21
C ILE A 36 2.05 -4.45 2.42
N ILE A 37 1.64 -5.57 1.80
CA ILE A 37 0.27 -6.09 1.93
C ILE A 37 -0.05 -6.40 3.39
N ARG A 38 0.83 -7.10 4.11
CA ARG A 38 0.61 -7.45 5.53
C ARG A 38 0.51 -6.20 6.39
N GLN A 39 1.38 -5.21 6.18
CA GLN A 39 1.30 -3.95 6.92
C GLN A 39 -0.03 -3.24 6.68
N GLN A 40 -0.43 -3.11 5.41
CA GLN A 40 -1.68 -2.44 5.04
C GLN A 40 -2.92 -3.22 5.51
N ALA A 41 -2.90 -4.55 5.47
CA ALA A 41 -3.96 -5.40 6.00
C ALA A 41 -4.13 -5.20 7.51
N ARG A 42 -3.03 -5.08 8.27
CA ARG A 42 -3.06 -4.79 9.71
C ARG A 42 -3.61 -3.40 10.03
N GLU A 43 -3.21 -2.40 9.26
CA GLU A 43 -3.72 -1.03 9.40
C GLU A 43 -5.23 -0.98 9.12
N ALA A 44 -5.67 -1.60 8.02
CA ALA A 44 -7.09 -1.74 7.71
C ALA A 44 -7.84 -2.59 8.74
N HIS A 45 -7.23 -3.64 9.29
CA HIS A 45 -7.81 -4.45 10.37
C HIS A 45 -8.07 -3.59 11.61
N ARG A 46 -7.07 -2.81 12.05
CA ARG A 46 -7.22 -1.91 13.21
C ARG A 46 -8.29 -0.85 12.99
N ALA A 47 -8.40 -0.30 11.79
CA ALA A 47 -9.39 0.72 11.46
C ALA A 47 -10.80 0.17 11.31
N THR A 48 -10.96 -1.00 10.69
CA THR A 48 -12.28 -1.54 10.29
C THR A 48 -12.78 -2.67 11.19
N GLY A 49 -11.92 -3.30 11.99
CA GLY A 49 -12.24 -4.51 12.75
C GLY A 49 -12.48 -5.75 11.89
N LYS A 50 -12.36 -5.68 10.56
CA LYS A 50 -12.51 -6.84 9.65
C LYS A 50 -11.32 -7.78 9.78
N SER A 51 -11.52 -9.07 9.49
CA SER A 51 -10.46 -10.09 9.55
C SER A 51 -9.23 -9.71 8.72
N GLU A 52 -8.05 -9.71 9.35
CA GLU A 52 -6.76 -9.45 8.69
C GLU A 52 -6.54 -10.41 7.50
N ALA A 53 -6.93 -11.69 7.65
CA ALA A 53 -6.78 -12.68 6.58
C ALA A 53 -7.64 -12.36 5.34
N ILE A 54 -8.86 -11.85 5.56
CA ILE A 54 -9.75 -11.43 4.46
C ILE A 54 -9.16 -10.18 3.78
N LEU A 55 -8.71 -9.20 4.56
CA LEU A 55 -8.10 -7.97 4.05
C LEU A 55 -6.82 -8.28 3.26
N TYR A 56 -5.98 -9.17 3.77
CA TYR A 56 -4.78 -9.66 3.09
C TYR A 56 -5.11 -10.28 1.73
N GLY A 57 -6.12 -11.16 1.67
CA GLY A 57 -6.57 -11.78 0.42
C GLY A 57 -7.10 -10.75 -0.61
N LEU A 58 -7.86 -9.75 -0.15
CA LEU A 58 -8.36 -8.67 -1.00
C LEU A 58 -7.23 -7.81 -1.58
N LEU A 59 -6.24 -7.48 -0.76
CA LEU A 59 -5.10 -6.68 -1.18
C LEU A 59 -4.15 -7.45 -2.12
N ILE A 60 -4.02 -8.78 -1.98
CA ILE A 60 -3.34 -9.62 -2.99
C ILE A 60 -4.04 -9.55 -4.35
N ALA A 61 -5.37 -9.58 -4.37
CA ALA A 61 -6.12 -9.52 -5.63
C ALA A 61 -5.83 -8.21 -6.38
N GLU A 62 -5.70 -7.09 -5.67
CA GLU A 62 -5.35 -5.78 -6.24
C GLU A 62 -3.99 -5.79 -6.96
N VAL A 63 -3.00 -6.50 -6.41
CA VAL A 63 -1.69 -6.67 -7.06
C VAL A 63 -1.85 -7.30 -8.44
N GLY A 64 -2.71 -8.31 -8.57
CA GLY A 64 -2.96 -9.00 -9.84
C GLY A 64 -3.75 -8.18 -10.87
N GLU A 65 -4.51 -7.18 -10.44
CA GLU A 65 -5.20 -6.24 -11.36
C GLU A 65 -4.29 -5.08 -11.78
N THR A 66 -3.21 -4.82 -11.03
CA THR A 66 -2.25 -3.78 -11.34
C THR A 66 -1.36 -4.24 -12.49
N THR A 67 -1.62 -3.76 -13.71
CA THR A 67 -0.80 -4.12 -14.88
C THR A 67 0.48 -3.29 -14.91
N VAL A 68 1.62 -3.98 -14.95
CA VAL A 68 2.99 -3.45 -14.89
C VAL A 68 3.72 -4.00 -16.12
N SER A 69 4.01 -3.15 -17.12
CA SER A 69 4.67 -3.57 -18.38
C SER A 69 6.18 -3.77 -18.22
N PHE A 70 6.62 -4.83 -17.53
CA PHE A 70 8.06 -5.08 -17.29
C PHE A 70 8.46 -6.55 -17.45
N LEU A 71 9.39 -6.83 -18.36
CA LEU A 71 10.03 -8.15 -18.51
C LEU A 71 11.36 -8.20 -17.74
N TYR A 72 11.46 -9.11 -16.77
CA TYR A 72 12.52 -9.15 -15.76
C TYR A 72 13.67 -10.12 -16.05
N GLN A 73 13.92 -10.46 -17.32
CA GLN A 73 14.97 -11.46 -17.64
C GLN A 73 16.40 -10.95 -17.32
N ASN A 74 16.64 -9.63 -17.24
CA ASN A 74 17.95 -9.00 -16.93
C ASN A 74 17.81 -7.64 -16.21
N ALA A 75 16.76 -7.39 -15.43
CA ALA A 75 16.40 -6.03 -15.02
C ALA A 75 17.42 -5.37 -14.07
N GLU A 76 17.78 -4.13 -14.39
CA GLU A 76 18.51 -3.23 -13.49
C GLU A 76 17.70 -2.98 -12.20
N PRO A 77 18.38 -2.82 -11.04
CA PRO A 77 17.72 -2.62 -9.73
C PRO A 77 16.65 -1.53 -9.73
N ASP A 78 16.84 -0.44 -10.50
CA ASP A 78 15.91 0.68 -10.57
C ASP A 78 14.55 0.31 -11.17
N ARG A 79 14.52 -0.62 -12.13
CA ARG A 79 13.25 -1.10 -12.72
C ARG A 79 12.47 -1.96 -11.72
N ILE A 80 13.19 -2.76 -10.94
CA ILE A 80 12.62 -3.58 -9.86
C ILE A 80 12.00 -2.68 -8.79
N LEU A 81 12.73 -1.63 -8.37
CA LEU A 81 12.24 -0.65 -7.40
C LEU A 81 10.99 0.10 -7.91
N GLY A 82 10.98 0.53 -9.17
CA GLY A 82 9.82 1.19 -9.76
C GLY A 82 8.55 0.33 -9.73
N SER A 83 8.66 -0.99 -9.89
CA SER A 83 7.50 -1.88 -9.77
C SER A 83 7.01 -2.05 -8.34
N ILE A 84 7.93 -2.07 -7.36
CA ILE A 84 7.56 -2.10 -5.93
C ILE A 84 6.77 -0.84 -5.56
N GLU A 85 7.17 0.34 -6.07
CA GLU A 85 6.44 1.58 -5.84
C GLU A 85 5.03 1.54 -6.41
N VAL A 86 4.86 1.01 -7.63
CA VAL A 86 3.55 0.86 -8.28
C VAL A 86 2.63 -0.05 -7.44
N PHE A 87 3.13 -1.19 -6.97
CA PHE A 87 2.36 -2.06 -6.08
C PHE A 87 2.03 -1.36 -4.76
N SER A 88 3.00 -0.68 -4.14
CA SER A 88 2.77 0.05 -2.89
C SER A 88 1.65 1.07 -3.05
N PHE A 89 1.64 1.81 -4.15
CA PHE A 89 0.61 2.80 -4.45
C PHE A 89 -0.78 2.15 -4.62
N ALA A 90 -0.89 1.10 -5.44
CA ALA A 90 -2.15 0.39 -5.67
C ALA A 90 -2.73 -0.18 -4.36
N ILE A 91 -1.89 -0.84 -3.55
CA ILE A 91 -2.30 -1.43 -2.27
C ILE A 91 -2.76 -0.34 -1.29
N ARG A 92 -2.00 0.77 -1.16
CA ARG A 92 -2.38 1.89 -0.27
C ARG A 92 -3.70 2.53 -0.69
N ARG A 93 -3.92 2.71 -1.99
CA ARG A 93 -5.18 3.21 -2.53
C ARG A 93 -6.33 2.28 -2.13
N ARG A 94 -6.17 0.97 -2.34
CA ARG A 94 -7.23 0.00 -2.02
C ARG A 94 -7.53 -0.08 -0.52
N ALA A 95 -6.50 -0.05 0.33
CA ALA A 95 -6.68 0.01 1.77
C ALA A 95 -7.47 1.27 2.19
N SER A 96 -7.16 2.43 1.60
CA SER A 96 -7.87 3.69 1.86
C SER A 96 -9.35 3.63 1.44
N GLU A 97 -9.66 3.00 0.30
CA GLU A 97 -11.03 2.78 -0.16
C GLU A 97 -11.82 1.90 0.83
N ILE A 98 -11.23 0.80 1.30
CA ILE A 98 -11.87 -0.10 2.27
C ILE A 98 -12.16 0.62 3.59
N ILE A 99 -11.20 1.40 4.09
CA ILE A 99 -11.37 2.19 5.32
C ILE A 99 -12.49 3.22 5.14
N THR A 100 -12.49 3.93 4.01
CA THR A 100 -13.51 4.94 3.69
C THR A 100 -14.89 4.32 3.58
N GLU A 101 -15.02 3.19 2.89
CA GLU A 101 -16.29 2.48 2.74
C GLU A 101 -16.81 2.01 4.10
N PHE A 102 -15.94 1.43 4.93
CA PHE A 102 -16.30 0.99 6.27
C PHE A 102 -16.75 2.17 7.15
N ASN A 103 -15.99 3.27 7.16
CA ASN A 103 -16.35 4.46 7.93
C ASN A 103 -17.69 5.04 7.46
N ARG A 104 -17.96 5.05 6.15
CA ARG A 104 -19.25 5.46 5.58
C ARG A 104 -20.40 4.57 6.06
N GLN A 105 -20.19 3.25 6.11
CA GLN A 105 -21.19 2.29 6.59
C GLN A 105 -21.46 2.43 8.10
N LYS A 106 -20.41 2.62 8.91
CA LYS A 106 -20.54 2.74 10.37
C LYS A 106 -21.14 4.07 10.82
N HIS A 107 -20.81 5.16 10.13
CA HIS A 107 -21.22 6.50 10.53
C HIS A 107 -22.46 7.01 9.80
N GLY A 108 -22.99 6.25 8.82
CA GLY A 108 -24.23 6.57 8.12
C GLY A 108 -24.17 7.91 7.37
N SER A 109 -23.94 7.84 6.06
CA SER A 109 -24.04 8.97 5.12
C SER A 109 -22.91 10.01 5.14
N ALA A 110 -22.23 10.10 4.00
CA ALA A 110 -21.65 11.25 3.28
C ALA A 110 -21.00 12.49 3.96
N ASP A 111 -21.11 12.72 5.26
CA ASP A 111 -20.65 13.96 5.92
C ASP A 111 -19.66 13.69 7.06
N ALA A 112 -18.79 12.69 6.93
CA ALA A 112 -17.60 12.67 7.79
C ALA A 112 -16.71 13.85 7.37
N PRO A 113 -16.54 14.90 8.19
CA PRO A 113 -15.73 16.05 7.81
C PRO A 113 -14.33 15.56 7.47
N LEU A 114 -13.77 16.07 6.37
CA LEU A 114 -12.37 15.84 6.00
C LEU A 114 -11.50 16.00 7.26
N PRO A 115 -10.51 15.12 7.50
CA PRO A 115 -9.62 15.26 8.63
C PRO A 115 -9.08 16.69 8.62
N PRO A 116 -9.11 17.42 9.75
CA PRO A 116 -8.74 18.82 9.77
C PRO A 116 -7.32 18.93 9.23
N VAL A 117 -7.20 19.52 8.05
CA VAL A 117 -5.91 19.99 7.55
C VAL A 117 -5.44 20.94 8.63
N HIS A 118 -4.38 20.57 9.35
CA HIS A 118 -3.76 21.50 10.28
C HIS A 118 -3.31 22.70 9.45
N GLU A 119 -4.15 23.74 9.39
CA GLU A 119 -3.75 25.04 8.90
C GLU A 119 -2.50 25.37 9.68
N ARG A 120 -1.38 25.47 8.96
CA ARG A 120 -0.10 25.88 9.52
C ARG A 120 -0.38 27.22 10.20
N ARG A 121 -0.51 27.21 11.53
CA ARG A 121 -0.70 28.45 12.28
C ARG A 121 0.41 29.40 11.82
N PRO A 122 0.09 30.61 11.37
CA PRO A 122 1.12 31.58 11.05
C PRO A 122 1.96 31.73 12.32
N ILE A 123 3.28 31.53 12.18
CA ILE A 123 4.25 31.71 13.25
C ILE A 123 4.05 33.14 13.75
N LYS A 124 3.40 33.30 14.92
CA LYS A 124 3.23 34.62 15.54
C LYS A 124 4.63 35.17 15.77
N GLY A 125 5.00 36.19 14.99
CA GLY A 125 6.23 36.94 15.19
C GLY A 125 6.31 37.40 16.64
N THR A 126 7.43 37.10 17.28
CA THR A 126 7.77 37.50 18.65
C THR A 126 7.81 39.03 18.73
N LYS A 127 6.68 39.65 19.08
CA LYS A 127 6.65 41.03 19.56
C LYS A 127 7.23 41.06 20.97
N GLY A 128 8.47 41.54 21.09
CA GLY A 128 9.03 41.88 22.39
C GLY A 128 10.55 41.95 22.40
N ARG A 129 11.14 43.03 21.85
CA ARG A 129 12.42 43.53 22.38
C ARG A 129 12.28 45.01 22.75
N LYS A 130 12.73 45.27 23.97
CA LYS A 130 12.52 46.47 24.79
C LYS A 130 13.11 47.74 24.18
N LYS A 131 12.47 48.84 24.59
CA LYS A 131 12.90 50.23 24.59
C LYS A 131 14.41 50.40 24.79
N PHE A 132 15.04 51.19 23.93
CA PHE A 132 15.98 52.28 24.27
C PHE A 132 15.74 53.40 23.27
#